data_AF-W5Y0S0-F1
#
_entry.id   AF-W5Y0S0-F1
#
_cell.length_a   1.000
_cell.length_b   1.000
_cell.length_c   1.000
_cell.angle_alpha   90.00
_cell.angle_beta   90.00
_cell.angle_gamma   90.00
#
_symmetry.space_group_name_H-M   'P 1'
#
loop_
_entity.id
_entity.type
_entity.pdbx_description
1 polymer ?
#
loop_
_entity_poly.entity_id
_entity_poly.type
_entity_poly.pdbx_seq_one_letter_code
_entity_poly.pdbx_strand_id
1 'polypeptide(L)'
;MFDSIGWPEIFAIVVVGIIVIGPEKMPRVIEDVRAAIFAARKAINNAKAELNGEFGEDFDEFKKPLSQIANIQRMGPRGVLSKALFDGDDEFMESFSPKKLLGDEKPGSAQGTARPARASETGTPQPARPTFNYAEIYSDNKKKQQPAQPEQPPEGGSYKDIT
;
A
#
# COMPACT_ATOMS: atom_id res chain seq x y z
N MET A 1 8.70 -7.72 -0.16
CA MET A 1 8.57 -8.90 0.73
C MET A 1 7.60 -9.95 0.18
N PHE A 2 6.55 -9.54 -0.54
CA PHE A 2 5.50 -10.45 -1.06
C PHE A 2 5.75 -11.00 -2.48
N ASP A 3 6.82 -10.59 -3.16
CA ASP A 3 7.19 -11.09 -4.50
C ASP A 3 7.65 -12.56 -4.48
N SER A 4 7.94 -13.08 -3.28
CA SER A 4 8.29 -14.48 -3.03
C SER A 4 7.10 -15.34 -2.60
N ILE A 5 5.86 -14.81 -2.59
CA ILE A 5 4.68 -15.64 -2.36
C ILE A 5 4.43 -16.46 -3.62
N GLY A 6 4.89 -17.70 -3.59
CA GLY A 6 4.64 -18.65 -4.65
C GLY A 6 3.26 -19.28 -4.51
N TRP A 7 2.91 -20.08 -5.52
CA TRP A 7 1.79 -21.02 -5.42
C TRP A 7 1.82 -21.89 -4.15
N PRO A 8 2.98 -22.38 -3.66
CA PRO A 8 3.05 -23.14 -2.42
C PRO A 8 2.58 -22.37 -1.19
N GLU A 9 2.95 -21.10 -1.06
CA GLU A 9 2.55 -20.25 0.07
C GLU A 9 1.05 -19.97 0.07
N ILE A 10 0.45 -19.74 -1.10
CA ILE A 10 -1.02 -19.61 -1.22
C ILE A 10 -1.70 -20.91 -0.80
N PHE A 11 -1.18 -22.06 -1.23
CA PHE A 11 -1.71 -23.36 -0.82
C PHE A 11 -1.62 -23.56 0.69
N ALA A 12 -0.48 -23.20 1.31
CA ALA A 12 -0.31 -23.27 2.75
C ALA A 12 -1.36 -22.43 3.50
N ILE A 13 -1.64 -21.20 3.04
CA ILE A 13 -2.67 -20.35 3.64
C ILE A 13 -4.06 -20.97 3.51
N VAL A 14 -4.39 -21.55 2.35
CA VAL A 14 -5.67 -22.24 2.14
C VAL A 14 -5.82 -23.41 3.10
N VAL A 15 -4.78 -24.24 3.26
CA VAL A 15 -4.79 -25.38 4.19
C VAL A 15 -4.96 -24.90 5.64
N VAL A 16 -4.22 -23.86 6.06
CA VAL A 16 -4.38 -23.27 7.39
C VAL A 16 -5.80 -22.73 7.59
N GLY A 17 -6.36 -22.05 6.59
CA GLY A 17 -7.74 -21.56 6.63
C GLY A 17 -8.77 -22.68 6.78
N ILE A 18 -8.58 -23.79 6.05
CA ILE A 18 -9.41 -24.99 6.17
C ILE A 18 -9.32 -25.60 7.57
N ILE A 19 -8.13 -25.65 8.18
CA ILE A 19 -7.96 -26.22 9.53
C ILE A 19 -8.63 -25.33 10.58
N VAL A 20 -8.46 -24.01 10.50
CA VAL A 20 -9.00 -23.06 11.48
C VAL A 20 -10.53 -23.00 11.42
N ILE A 21 -11.10 -22.94 10.21
CA ILE A 21 -12.55 -22.87 9.99
C ILE A 21 -13.20 -24.26 10.09
N GLY A 22 -12.47 -25.30 9.72
CA GLY A 22 -12.93 -26.67 9.54
C GLY A 22 -13.29 -26.96 8.07
N PRO A 23 -12.88 -28.14 7.52
CA PRO A 23 -13.19 -28.52 6.14
C PRO A 23 -14.68 -28.67 5.88
N GLU A 24 -15.48 -28.95 6.91
CA GLU A 24 -16.92 -29.10 6.81
C GLU A 24 -17.65 -27.75 6.65
N LYS A 25 -17.02 -26.63 7.07
CA LYS A 25 -17.63 -25.30 7.05
C LYS A 25 -17.15 -24.41 5.90
N MET A 26 -15.96 -24.67 5.37
CA MET A 26 -15.42 -23.97 4.20
C MET A 26 -16.33 -23.98 2.97
N PRO A 27 -16.98 -25.10 2.57
CA PRO A 27 -17.88 -25.13 1.43
C PRO A 27 -19.01 -24.11 1.57
N ARG A 28 -19.59 -24.02 2.78
CA ARG A 28 -20.66 -23.07 3.09
C ARG A 28 -20.19 -21.61 3.02
N VAL A 29 -19.00 -21.31 3.53
CA VAL A 29 -18.41 -19.96 3.42
C VAL A 29 -18.18 -19.57 1.96
N ILE A 30 -17.72 -20.51 1.13
CA ILE A 30 -17.53 -20.26 -0.31
C ILE A 30 -18.87 -19.97 -0.99
N GLU A 31 -19.93 -20.70 -0.63
CA GLU A 31 -21.29 -20.45 -1.13
C GLU A 31 -21.77 -19.05 -0.76
N ASP A 32 -21.60 -18.64 0.51
CA ASP A 32 -21.99 -17.32 1.00
C ASP A 32 -21.22 -16.21 0.28
N VAL A 33 -19.90 -16.36 0.13
CA VAL A 33 -19.05 -15.39 -0.59
C VAL A 33 -19.44 -15.31 -2.06
N ARG A 34 -19.70 -16.46 -2.72
CA ARG A 34 -20.14 -16.49 -4.11
C ARG A 34 -21.50 -15.78 -4.28
N ALA A 35 -22.44 -16.04 -3.38
CA ALA A 35 -23.75 -15.39 -3.39
C ALA A 35 -23.60 -13.87 -3.19
N ALA A 36 -22.75 -13.44 -2.26
CA ALA A 36 -22.47 -12.03 -2.01
C ALA A 36 -21.84 -11.35 -3.23
N ILE A 37 -20.85 -11.98 -3.87
CA ILE A 37 -20.24 -11.46 -5.11
C ILE A 37 -21.28 -11.38 -6.24
N PHE A 38 -22.15 -12.37 -6.37
CA PHE A 38 -23.18 -12.37 -7.40
C PHE A 38 -24.21 -11.26 -7.16
N ALA A 39 -24.65 -11.09 -5.90
CA ALA A 39 -25.53 -10.00 -5.50
C ALA A 39 -24.88 -8.63 -5.76
N ALA A 40 -23.61 -8.46 -5.39
CA ALA A 40 -22.86 -7.23 -5.65
C ALA A 40 -22.74 -6.93 -7.15
N ARG A 41 -22.38 -7.93 -7.97
CA ARG A 41 -22.34 -7.78 -9.44
C ARG A 41 -23.70 -7.39 -10.01
N LYS A 42 -24.78 -8.05 -9.55
CA LYS A 42 -26.14 -7.75 -9.99
C LYS A 42 -26.56 -6.33 -9.59
N ALA A 43 -26.25 -5.91 -8.38
CA ALA A 43 -26.52 -4.56 -7.88
C ALA A 43 -25.74 -3.50 -8.67
N ILE A 44 -24.44 -3.72 -8.94
CA ILE A 44 -23.62 -2.83 -9.76
C ILE A 44 -24.17 -2.74 -11.19
N ASN A 45 -24.56 -3.86 -11.80
CA ASN A 45 -25.12 -3.86 -13.15
C ASN A 45 -26.47 -3.13 -13.22
N ASN A 46 -27.32 -3.28 -12.19
CA ASN A 46 -28.59 -2.58 -12.10
C ASN A 46 -28.38 -1.06 -11.90
N ALA A 47 -27.53 -0.69 -10.94
CA ALA A 47 -27.16 0.70 -10.71
C ALA A 47 -26.51 1.32 -11.95
N LYS A 48 -25.66 0.59 -12.69
CA LYS A 48 -25.11 1.07 -13.96
C LYS A 48 -26.21 1.27 -15.01
N ALA A 49 -27.23 0.42 -15.06
CA ALA A 49 -28.35 0.60 -15.99
C ALA A 49 -29.18 1.85 -15.67
N GLU A 50 -29.38 2.15 -14.39
CA GLU A 50 -30.05 3.37 -13.91
C GLU A 50 -29.18 4.62 -14.12
N LEU A 51 -27.90 4.56 -13.76
CA LEU A 51 -26.95 5.68 -13.82
C LEU A 51 -26.47 6.00 -15.24
N ASN A 52 -26.43 5.05 -16.17
CA ASN A 52 -26.04 5.32 -17.56
C ASN A 52 -27.10 6.15 -18.32
N GLY A 53 -28.26 6.40 -17.70
CA GLY A 53 -29.26 7.37 -18.17
C GLY A 53 -28.99 8.82 -17.76
N GLU A 54 -28.27 9.07 -16.66
CA GLU A 54 -28.12 10.43 -16.06
C GLU A 54 -26.68 10.83 -15.67
N PHE A 55 -25.74 9.88 -15.55
CA PHE A 55 -24.36 10.05 -15.06
C PHE A 55 -23.29 9.47 -16.01
N GLY A 56 -23.63 9.30 -17.30
CA GLY A 56 -22.75 8.66 -18.28
C GLY A 56 -21.41 9.37 -18.51
N GLU A 57 -21.38 10.71 -18.42
CA GLU A 57 -20.17 11.52 -18.63
C GLU A 57 -19.20 11.43 -17.45
N ASP A 58 -19.68 11.50 -16.21
CA ASP A 58 -18.85 11.35 -15.00
C ASP A 58 -18.23 9.94 -14.91
N PHE A 59 -18.98 8.91 -15.31
CA PHE A 59 -18.45 7.54 -15.30
C PHE A 59 -17.35 7.33 -16.37
N ASP A 60 -17.35 8.09 -17.46
CA ASP A 60 -16.31 8.01 -18.49
C ASP A 60 -14.97 8.57 -18.00
N GLU A 61 -15.01 9.57 -17.12
CA GLU A 61 -13.81 10.08 -16.44
C GLU A 61 -13.22 9.04 -15.49
N PHE A 62 -14.04 8.21 -14.84
CA PHE A 62 -13.58 7.08 -14.00
C PHE A 62 -13.18 5.83 -14.81
N LYS A 63 -13.72 5.65 -16.02
CA LYS A 63 -13.28 4.54 -16.90
C LYS A 63 -11.82 4.69 -17.31
N LYS A 64 -11.31 5.90 -17.52
CA LYS A 64 -9.90 6.15 -17.87
C LYS A 64 -8.93 5.55 -16.82
N PRO A 65 -8.97 5.93 -15.53
CA PRO A 65 -8.10 5.35 -14.51
C PRO A 65 -8.37 3.85 -14.29
N LEU A 66 -9.62 3.39 -14.35
CA LEU A 66 -9.92 1.95 -14.26
C LEU A 66 -9.30 1.15 -15.42
N SER A 67 -9.32 1.69 -16.63
CA SER A 67 -8.72 1.05 -17.81
C SER A 67 -7.18 1.03 -17.73
N GLN A 68 -6.56 2.05 -17.11
CA GLN A 68 -5.13 2.05 -16.81
C GLN A 68 -4.77 0.94 -15.82
N ILE A 69 -5.56 0.77 -14.75
CA ILE A 69 -5.37 -0.32 -13.77
C ILE A 69 -5.55 -1.69 -14.44
N ALA A 70 -6.57 -1.83 -15.29
CA ALA A 70 -6.79 -3.06 -16.04
C ALA A 70 -5.62 -3.37 -17.00
N ASN A 71 -5.01 -2.35 -17.61
CA ASN A 71 -3.83 -2.53 -18.46
C ASN A 71 -2.59 -2.94 -17.65
N ILE A 72 -2.39 -2.35 -16.46
CA ILE A 72 -1.33 -2.74 -15.52
C ILE A 72 -1.50 -4.21 -15.11
N GLN A 73 -2.73 -4.62 -14.82
CA GLN A 73 -3.04 -6.01 -14.45
C GLN A 73 -2.80 -7.00 -15.60
N ARG A 74 -3.02 -6.58 -16.86
CA ARG A 74 -2.73 -7.39 -18.06
C ARG A 74 -1.25 -7.49 -18.39
N MET A 75 -0.48 -6.42 -18.17
CA MET A 75 0.98 -6.43 -18.32
C MET A 75 1.64 -7.26 -17.22
N GLY A 76 1.02 -7.35 -16.04
CA GLY A 76 1.58 -8.04 -14.89
C GLY A 76 2.86 -7.37 -14.35
N PRO A 77 3.37 -7.80 -13.19
CA PRO A 77 4.53 -7.16 -12.56
C PRO A 77 5.76 -7.14 -13.47
N ARG A 78 5.98 -8.24 -14.20
CA ARG A 78 7.07 -8.36 -15.17
C ARG A 78 6.89 -7.44 -16.39
N GLY A 79 5.67 -7.29 -16.90
CA GLY A 79 5.41 -6.41 -18.03
C GLY A 79 5.48 -4.93 -17.65
N VAL A 80 5.09 -4.57 -16.42
CA VAL A 80 5.25 -3.20 -15.90
C VAL A 80 6.73 -2.87 -15.70
N LEU A 81 7.50 -3.80 -15.13
CA LEU A 81 8.96 -3.63 -14.98
C LEU A 81 9.66 -3.58 -16.34
N SER A 82 9.28 -4.44 -17.29
CA SER A 82 9.86 -4.39 -18.63
C SER A 82 9.47 -3.11 -19.36
N LYS A 83 8.22 -2.63 -19.24
CA LYS A 83 7.81 -1.36 -19.83
C LYS A 83 8.54 -0.17 -19.17
N ALA A 84 8.77 -0.22 -17.86
CA ALA A 84 9.54 0.81 -17.18
C ALA A 84 11.04 0.79 -17.51
N LEU A 85 11.63 -0.39 -17.72
CA LEU A 85 13.08 -0.56 -17.94
C LEU A 85 13.48 -0.57 -19.43
N PHE A 86 12.66 -1.13 -20.32
CA PHE A 86 12.94 -1.20 -21.77
C PHE A 86 12.39 -0.02 -22.56
N ASP A 87 11.31 0.63 -22.11
CA ASP A 87 10.74 1.79 -22.82
C ASP A 87 11.41 3.11 -22.37
N GLY A 88 12.20 3.05 -21.28
CA GLY A 88 12.85 4.20 -20.66
C GLY A 88 14.32 4.39 -21.04
N ASP A 89 15.10 3.31 -21.12
CA ASP A 89 16.56 3.39 -21.31
C ASP A 89 17.11 2.19 -22.13
N ASP A 90 17.04 2.26 -23.47
CA ASP A 90 17.76 1.34 -24.36
C ASP A 90 19.27 1.30 -24.03
N GLU A 91 19.79 2.43 -23.54
CA GLU A 91 21.17 2.66 -23.12
C GLU A 91 21.54 1.89 -21.84
N PHE A 92 20.58 1.75 -20.90
CA PHE A 92 20.78 0.96 -19.68
C PHE A 92 20.85 -0.52 -20.04
N MET A 93 19.95 -1.03 -20.89
CA MET A 93 19.99 -2.41 -21.38
C MET A 93 21.27 -2.75 -22.17
N GLU A 94 21.81 -1.80 -22.94
CA GLU A 94 23.11 -1.95 -23.61
C GLU A 94 24.28 -2.06 -22.61
N SER A 95 24.19 -1.42 -21.44
CA SER A 95 25.21 -1.51 -20.38
C SER A 95 25.18 -2.85 -19.61
N PHE A 96 24.02 -3.52 -19.52
CA PHE A 96 23.90 -4.89 -18.97
C PHE A 96 24.19 -5.97 -20.01
N SER A 97 24.40 -5.61 -21.27
CA SER A 97 24.73 -6.58 -22.31
C SER A 97 26.11 -7.17 -22.03
N PRO A 98 26.24 -8.51 -22.01
CA PRO A 98 27.48 -9.20 -21.65
C PRO A 98 28.65 -8.81 -22.54
N LYS A 99 28.38 -8.27 -23.73
CA LYS A 99 29.39 -7.81 -24.68
C LYS A 99 30.13 -6.55 -24.23
N LYS A 100 29.49 -5.65 -23.45
CA LYS A 100 30.16 -4.51 -22.79
C LYS A 100 30.82 -4.93 -21.48
N LEU A 101 30.16 -5.77 -20.68
CA LEU A 101 30.71 -6.27 -19.42
C LEU A 101 31.96 -7.15 -19.61
N LEU A 102 32.03 -7.97 -20.67
CA LEU A 102 33.23 -8.74 -21.00
C LEU A 102 34.27 -7.93 -21.80
N GLY A 103 33.92 -6.73 -22.27
CA GLY A 103 34.79 -5.87 -23.08
C GLY A 103 35.76 -5.01 -22.28
N ASP A 104 35.52 -4.82 -20.98
CA ASP A 104 36.29 -3.92 -20.10
C ASP A 104 37.04 -4.65 -18.97
N GLU A 105 37.21 -5.97 -19.06
CA GLU A 105 37.93 -6.75 -18.04
C GLU A 105 39.40 -6.97 -18.43
N LYS A 106 40.23 -5.95 -18.21
CA LYS A 106 41.67 -6.15 -17.95
C LYS A 106 41.82 -6.27 -16.43
N PRO A 107 42.17 -7.45 -15.86
CA PRO A 107 42.30 -7.59 -14.42
C PRO A 107 43.61 -6.93 -13.98
N GLY A 108 43.50 -5.66 -13.57
CA GLY A 108 44.62 -4.87 -13.10
C GLY A 108 44.30 -4.21 -11.77
N SER A 109 45.05 -4.62 -10.74
CA SER A 109 45.27 -3.91 -9.48
C SER A 109 44.21 -4.08 -8.38
N ALA A 110 44.29 -5.22 -7.68
CA ALA A 110 43.89 -5.27 -6.29
C ALA A 110 44.83 -4.34 -5.48
N GLN A 111 44.36 -3.12 -5.17
CA GLN A 111 45.03 -2.25 -4.22
C GLN A 111 44.33 -2.38 -2.85
N GLY A 112 44.87 -3.27 -2.03
CA GLY A 112 44.52 -3.36 -0.62
C GLY A 112 44.85 -2.05 0.08
N THR A 113 43.82 -1.35 0.54
CA THR A 113 43.99 -0.24 1.48
C THR A 113 43.72 -0.75 2.89
N ALA A 114 44.77 -0.65 3.70
CA ALA A 114 44.84 -1.10 5.07
C ALA A 114 43.76 -0.43 5.95
N ARG A 115 43.20 -1.22 6.88
CA ARG A 115 42.45 -0.71 8.05
C ARG A 115 43.36 0.20 8.88
N PRO A 116 42.94 1.41 9.26
CA PRO A 116 43.46 2.03 10.45
C PRO A 116 42.63 1.58 11.66
N ALA A 117 43.36 1.21 12.71
CA ALA A 117 42.83 0.89 14.02
C ALA A 117 42.15 2.12 14.65
N ARG A 118 41.03 1.85 15.34
CA ARG A 118 40.22 2.82 16.08
C ARG A 118 40.94 3.17 17.38
N ALA A 119 41.43 4.41 17.49
CA ALA A 119 41.82 5.05 18.74
C ALA A 119 40.80 6.14 19.09
N SER A 120 40.50 6.24 20.37
CA SER A 120 39.42 7.05 20.95
C SER A 120 39.79 8.53 21.12
N GLU A 121 38.74 9.35 21.21
CA GLU A 121 38.65 10.69 21.86
C GLU A 121 39.22 11.93 21.15
N THR A 122 38.34 12.85 20.74
CA THR A 122 38.18 14.23 21.29
C THR A 122 37.45 15.17 20.30
N GLY A 123 36.34 15.76 20.76
CA GLY A 123 35.75 17.05 20.38
C GLY A 123 35.69 17.52 18.93
N THR A 124 34.48 17.56 18.34
CA THR A 124 34.03 18.60 17.40
C THR A 124 32.49 18.62 17.35
N PRO A 125 31.81 19.79 17.28
CA PRO A 125 30.35 19.85 17.21
C PRO A 125 29.89 19.42 15.82
N GLN A 126 29.19 18.30 15.73
CA GLN A 126 28.61 17.81 14.49
C GLN A 126 27.24 18.49 14.29
N PRO A 127 26.96 19.12 13.12
CA PRO A 127 25.68 19.77 12.87
C PRO A 127 24.55 18.75 12.96
N ALA A 128 23.49 19.15 13.65
CA ALA A 128 22.33 18.30 13.97
C ALA A 128 21.73 17.69 12.71
N ARG A 129 21.77 16.36 12.62
CA ARG A 129 20.94 15.61 11.67
C ARG A 129 19.48 15.79 12.10
N PRO A 130 18.53 16.11 11.19
CA PRO A 130 17.13 16.17 11.55
C PRO A 130 16.68 14.78 11.98
N THR A 131 16.46 14.59 13.27
CA THR A 131 15.86 13.37 13.82
C THR A 131 14.36 13.47 13.64
N PHE A 132 13.80 12.61 12.80
CA PHE A 132 12.36 12.53 12.60
C PHE A 132 11.72 11.94 13.87
N ASN A 133 10.93 12.74 14.60
CA ASN A 133 10.31 12.33 15.85
C ASN A 133 8.88 11.84 15.62
N TYR A 134 8.70 10.52 15.65
CA TYR A 134 7.38 9.91 15.50
C TYR A 134 6.40 10.29 16.62
N ALA A 135 6.88 10.60 17.84
CA ALA A 135 6.00 10.94 18.96
C ALA A 135 5.25 12.26 18.75
N GLU A 136 5.85 13.20 18.02
CA GLU A 136 5.30 14.53 17.76
C GLU A 136 4.04 14.47 16.86
N ILE A 137 4.05 13.52 15.92
CA ILE A 137 2.96 13.28 14.97
C ILE A 137 1.70 12.76 15.69
N TYR A 138 1.87 11.95 16.74
CA TYR A 138 0.74 11.43 17.52
C TYR A 138 0.16 12.47 18.49
N SER A 139 0.99 13.39 19.00
CA SER A 139 0.51 14.47 19.88
C SER A 139 -0.31 15.54 19.15
N ASP A 140 0.00 15.87 17.89
CA ASP A 140 -0.79 16.85 17.13
C ASP A 140 -2.21 16.32 16.83
N ASN A 141 -2.32 15.00 16.56
CA ASN A 141 -3.60 14.37 16.29
C ASN A 141 -4.51 14.34 17.53
N LYS A 142 -3.93 14.24 18.74
CA LYS A 142 -4.71 14.21 19.99
C LYS A 142 -5.33 15.57 20.34
N LYS A 143 -4.70 16.69 19.97
CA LYS A 143 -5.27 18.03 20.19
C LYS A 143 -6.46 18.35 19.27
N LYS A 144 -6.56 17.71 18.11
CA LYS A 144 -7.66 17.93 17.15
C LYS A 144 -8.87 17.03 17.40
N GLN A 145 -8.80 16.08 18.34
CA GLN A 145 -9.85 15.09 18.62
C GLN A 145 -10.47 15.22 20.02
N GLN A 146 -10.51 16.42 20.59
CA GLN A 146 -11.42 16.67 21.71
C GLN A 146 -12.85 16.85 21.14
N PRO A 147 -13.78 15.89 21.32
CA PRO A 147 -15.18 16.18 21.10
C PRO A 147 -15.62 17.24 22.11
N ALA A 148 -16.33 18.27 21.65
CA ALA A 148 -16.97 19.25 22.50
C ALA A 148 -17.85 18.53 23.54
N GLN A 149 -17.62 18.82 24.83
CA GLN A 149 -18.54 18.43 25.89
C GLN A 149 -19.91 19.02 25.56
N PRO A 150 -21.01 18.25 25.62
CA PRO A 150 -22.33 18.84 25.60
C PRO A 150 -22.50 19.69 26.87
N GLU A 151 -22.71 20.99 26.68
CA GLU A 151 -23.16 21.92 27.71
C GLU A 151 -24.39 21.35 28.43
N GLN A 152 -24.29 21.26 29.76
CA GLN A 152 -25.44 21.01 30.63
C GLN A 152 -26.36 22.23 30.59
N PRO A 153 -27.68 22.07 30.42
CA PRO A 153 -28.61 23.19 30.55
C PRO A 153 -28.66 23.66 32.02
N PRO A 154 -28.86 24.96 32.28
CA PRO A 154 -28.92 25.47 33.65
C PRO A 154 -30.14 24.90 34.39
N GLU A 155 -29.87 24.15 35.44
CA GLU A 155 -30.87 23.73 36.43
C GLU A 155 -31.43 24.96 37.17
N GLY A 156 -32.76 25.03 37.23
CA GLY A 156 -33.45 25.38 38.48
C GLY A 156 -33.51 26.87 38.83
N GLY A 157 -34.37 27.61 38.12
CA GLY A 157 -34.95 28.84 38.66
C GLY A 157 -35.72 28.54 39.95
N SER A 158 -35.22 29.10 41.05
CA SER A 158 -35.84 29.06 42.38
C SER A 158 -37.19 29.78 42.38
N TYR A 159 -38.28 29.02 42.35
CA TYR A 159 -39.61 29.52 42.74
C TYR A 159 -39.88 29.11 44.19
N LYS A 160 -39.37 29.93 45.11
CA LYS A 160 -39.82 29.97 46.50
C LYS A 160 -39.83 31.45 46.90
N ASP A 161 -40.96 32.10 46.67
CA ASP A 161 -41.45 33.30 47.37
C ASP A 161 -42.71 33.81 46.65
N ILE A 162 -43.86 33.13 46.88
CA ILE A 162 -45.19 33.73 46.77
C ILE A 162 -46.18 32.90 47.61
N THR A 163 -46.60 33.50 48.73
CA THR A 163 -47.70 33.12 49.64
C THR A 163 -47.40 32.10 50.73
#